data_AF-R8AVS6-F1
#
_entry.id   AF-R8AVS6-F1
#
_cell.length_a   1.000
_cell.length_b   1.000
_cell.length_c   1.000
_cell.angle_alpha   90.00
_cell.angle_beta   90.00
_cell.angle_gamma   90.00
#
_symmetry.space_group_name_H-M   'P 1'
#
loop_
_entity.id
_entity.type
_entity.pdbx_description
1 polymer ?
#
loop_
_entity_poly.entity_id
_entity_poly.type
_entity_poly.pdbx_seq_one_letter_code
_entity_poly.pdbx_strand_id
1 'polypeptide(L)'
;MNLEISTKIEEHLHAFRLFSEDKIFSSCRLVHYIGVDRPNAIDIPIREVEREISGCLAEGFLIGWLYNKSRLFLWVQEPGFPIPPFEKVIEEEALVDIDSLLREAGFTDGA
;
A
#
# COMPACT_ATOMS: atom_id res chain seq x y z
N MET A 1 11.39 -9.80 -20.20
CA MET A 1 10.40 -9.83 -19.10
C MET A 1 9.91 -11.27 -18.99
N ASN A 2 9.92 -11.87 -17.79
CA ASN A 2 9.45 -13.24 -17.58
C ASN A 2 7.94 -13.29 -17.85
N LEU A 3 7.49 -14.24 -18.68
CA LEU A 3 6.08 -14.38 -19.08
C LEU A 3 5.15 -14.51 -17.87
N GLU A 4 5.59 -15.18 -16.81
CA GLU A 4 4.82 -15.36 -15.57
C GLU A 4 4.56 -14.03 -14.84
N ILE A 5 5.54 -13.12 -14.85
CA ILE A 5 5.41 -11.80 -14.21
C ILE A 5 4.44 -10.94 -15.01
N SER A 6 4.54 -10.95 -16.33
CA SER A 6 3.63 -10.22 -17.22
C SER A 6 2.17 -10.64 -17.01
N THR A 7 1.91 -11.95 -16.88
CA THR A 7 0.57 -12.48 -16.63
C THR A 7 0.02 -12.00 -15.29
N LYS A 8 0.80 -12.08 -14.21
CA LYS A 8 0.39 -11.61 -12.88
C LYS A 8 0.08 -10.11 -12.84
N ILE A 9 0.87 -9.31 -13.56
CA ILE A 9 0.64 -7.87 -13.68
C ILE A 9 -0.70 -7.63 -14.38
N GLU A 10 -0.96 -8.26 -15.53
CA GLU A 10 -2.22 -8.05 -16.25
C GLU A 10 -3.43 -8.51 -15.43
N GLU A 11 -3.34 -9.62 -14.71
CA GLU A 11 -4.39 -10.09 -13.80
C GLU A 11 -4.72 -9.05 -12.71
N HIS A 12 -3.70 -8.43 -12.11
CA HIS A 12 -3.89 -7.39 -11.09
C HIS A 12 -4.46 -6.10 -11.69
N LEU A 13 -3.98 -5.67 -12.86
CA LEU A 13 -4.52 -4.51 -13.55
C LEU A 13 -5.98 -4.72 -13.94
N HIS A 14 -6.33 -5.91 -14.44
CA HIS A 14 -7.70 -6.28 -14.75
C HIS A 14 -8.59 -6.23 -13.50
N ALA A 15 -8.12 -6.79 -12.38
CA ALA A 15 -8.84 -6.73 -11.10
C ALA A 15 -9.02 -5.28 -10.61
N PHE A 16 -8.01 -4.43 -10.77
CA PHE A 16 -8.10 -3.00 -10.43
C PHE A 16 -9.13 -2.27 -11.31
N ARG A 17 -9.09 -2.49 -12.63
CA ARG A 17 -10.04 -1.88 -13.58
C ARG A 17 -11.47 -2.23 -13.22
N LEU A 18 -11.76 -3.52 -12.96
CA LEU A 18 -13.07 -3.98 -12.48
C LEU A 18 -13.47 -3.33 -11.16
N PHE A 19 -12.54 -3.23 -10.21
CA PHE A 19 -12.81 -2.53 -8.95
C PHE A 19 -13.14 -1.05 -9.18
N SER A 20 -12.50 -0.39 -10.13
CA SER A 20 -12.63 1.05 -10.37
C SER A 20 -13.83 1.44 -11.25
N GLU A 21 -14.45 0.49 -11.94
CA GLU A 21 -15.46 0.72 -12.98
C GLU A 21 -16.64 1.58 -12.51
N ASP A 22 -17.10 1.38 -11.27
CA ASP A 22 -18.24 2.08 -10.67
C ASP A 22 -17.84 3.22 -9.73
N LYS A 23 -16.54 3.55 -9.63
CA LYS A 23 -16.01 4.49 -8.64
C LYS A 23 -15.54 5.78 -9.29
N ILE A 24 -15.94 6.88 -8.68
CA ILE A 24 -15.49 8.23 -9.06
C ILE A 24 -14.54 8.72 -7.98
N PHE A 25 -13.25 8.73 -8.29
CA PHE A 25 -12.21 9.31 -7.45
C PHE A 25 -11.41 10.33 -8.26
N SER A 26 -11.13 11.47 -7.64
CA SER A 26 -10.34 12.56 -8.23
C SER A 26 -8.90 12.59 -7.74
N SER A 27 -8.57 11.77 -6.74
CA SER A 27 -7.25 11.67 -6.14
C SER A 27 -6.93 10.23 -5.76
N CYS A 28 -5.63 9.92 -5.76
CA CYS A 28 -5.09 8.64 -5.33
C CYS A 28 -3.93 8.87 -4.36
N ARG A 29 -3.98 8.20 -3.21
CA ARG A 29 -2.92 8.20 -2.20
C ARG A 29 -2.20 6.85 -2.25
N LEU A 30 -0.91 6.86 -2.55
CA LEU A 30 -0.06 5.69 -2.42
C LEU A 30 0.51 5.66 -1.01
N VAL A 31 0.30 4.57 -0.28
CA VAL A 31 0.78 4.34 1.08
C VAL A 31 1.71 3.14 1.06
N HIS A 32 3.00 3.41 1.22
CA HIS A 32 4.06 2.41 1.10
C HIS A 32 4.59 2.04 2.48
N TYR A 33 4.32 0.80 2.88
CA TYR A 33 4.87 0.16 4.06
C TYR A 33 6.18 -0.54 3.69
N ILE A 34 7.24 -0.16 4.38
CA ILE A 34 8.54 -0.85 4.39
C ILE A 34 8.67 -1.39 5.81
N GLY A 35 8.39 -2.68 5.99
CA GLY A 35 8.24 -3.30 7.30
C GLY A 35 6.92 -2.98 8.03
N VAL A 36 7.00 -2.76 9.36
CA VAL A 36 5.85 -2.51 10.25
C VAL A 36 5.78 -1.09 10.80
N ASP A 37 6.77 -0.27 10.47
CA ASP A 37 6.91 1.12 10.92
C ASP A 37 5.94 2.06 10.19
N ARG A 38 6.08 3.36 10.48
CA ARG A 38 5.28 4.41 9.86
C ARG A 38 5.44 4.38 8.33
N PRO A 39 4.35 4.32 7.56
CA PRO A 39 4.42 4.27 6.10
C PRO A 39 4.86 5.62 5.52
N ASN A 40 5.43 5.57 4.32
CA ASN A 40 5.58 6.74 3.47
C ASN A 40 4.33 6.88 2.60
N ALA A 41 3.78 8.09 2.49
CA ALA A 41 2.58 8.30 1.69
C ALA A 41 2.69 9.51 0.77
N ILE A 42 2.32 9.33 -0.49
CA ILE A 42 2.38 10.35 -1.54
C ILE A 42 1.11 10.37 -2.37
N ASP A 43 0.75 11.55 -2.86
CA ASP A 43 -0.31 11.68 -3.86
C ASP A 43 0.21 11.34 -5.24
N ILE A 44 -0.51 10.45 -5.94
CA ILE A 44 -0.19 10.08 -7.32
C ILE A 44 -1.31 10.55 -8.26
N PRO A 45 -0.96 11.05 -9.46
CA PRO A 45 -1.98 11.38 -10.47
C PRO A 45 -2.76 10.13 -10.88
N ILE A 46 -4.08 10.25 -11.08
CA ILE A 46 -4.95 9.13 -11.45
C ILE A 46 -4.46 8.37 -12.68
N ARG A 47 -3.90 9.09 -13.67
CA ARG A 47 -3.35 8.50 -14.89
C ARG A 47 -2.12 7.61 -14.66
N GLU A 48 -1.44 7.74 -13.53
CA GLU A 48 -0.25 6.94 -13.20
C GLU A 48 -0.61 5.71 -12.35
N VAL A 49 -1.86 5.56 -11.88
CA VAL A 49 -2.26 4.49 -10.95
C VAL A 49 -1.91 3.10 -11.46
N GLU A 50 -2.28 2.75 -12.70
CA GLU A 50 -1.94 1.44 -13.27
C GLU A 50 -0.43 1.25 -13.45
N ARG A 51 0.31 2.33 -13.72
CA ARG A 51 1.76 2.29 -13.84
C ARG A 51 2.40 1.99 -12.49
N GLU A 52 1.94 2.64 -11.42
CA GLU A 52 2.41 2.38 -10.06
C GLU A 52 2.08 0.95 -9.62
N ILE A 53 0.87 0.44 -9.94
CA ILE A 53 0.50 -0.96 -9.66
C ILE A 53 1.48 -1.92 -10.34
N SER A 54 1.74 -1.70 -11.63
CA SER A 54 2.66 -2.55 -12.40
C SER A 54 4.10 -2.47 -11.90
N GLY A 55 4.56 -1.27 -11.54
CA GLY A 55 5.91 -1.04 -11.01
C GLY A 55 6.13 -1.76 -9.69
N CYS A 56 5.21 -1.62 -8.74
CA CYS A 56 5.28 -2.31 -7.45
C CYS A 56 5.32 -3.83 -7.60
N LEU A 57 4.46 -4.39 -8.47
CA LEU A 57 4.46 -5.83 -8.74
C LEU A 57 5.75 -6.31 -9.42
N ALA A 58 6.31 -5.51 -10.33
CA ALA A 58 7.57 -5.84 -11.01
C ALA A 58 8.77 -5.82 -10.04
N GLU A 59 8.73 -4.96 -9.03
CA GLU A 59 9.72 -4.88 -7.95
C GLU A 59 9.51 -5.98 -6.87
N GLY A 60 8.39 -6.71 -6.95
CA GLY A 60 8.08 -7.84 -6.07
C GLY A 60 7.31 -7.46 -4.81
N PHE A 61 6.79 -6.23 -4.71
CA PHE A 61 5.94 -5.82 -3.61
C PHE A 61 4.54 -6.45 -3.70
N LEU A 62 3.91 -6.59 -2.54
CA LEU A 62 2.48 -6.79 -2.45
C LEU A 62 1.77 -5.45 -2.62
N ILE A 63 0.66 -5.44 -3.36
CA ILE A 63 -0.13 -4.24 -3.56
C ILE A 63 -1.61 -4.56 -3.46
N GLY A 64 -2.37 -3.62 -2.91
CA GLY A 64 -3.81 -3.62 -3.01
C GLY A 64 -4.38 -2.22 -2.99
N TRP A 65 -5.70 -2.15 -3.02
CA TRP A 65 -6.42 -0.90 -3.15
C TRP A 65 -7.70 -0.89 -2.33
N LEU A 66 -8.09 0.31 -1.89
CA LEU A 66 -9.37 0.57 -1.26
C LEU A 66 -9.88 1.94 -1.65
N TYR A 67 -11.19 2.15 -1.48
CA TYR A 67 -11.84 3.41 -1.80
C TYR A 67 -12.54 3.94 -0.55
N ASN A 68 -12.26 5.20 -0.21
CA ASN A 68 -12.86 5.86 0.94
C ASN A 68 -13.09 7.34 0.64
N LYS A 69 -14.30 7.86 0.92
CA LYS A 69 -14.68 9.27 0.75
C LYS A 69 -14.21 9.90 -0.58
N SER A 70 -14.46 9.23 -1.71
CA SER A 70 -14.07 9.71 -3.04
C SER A 70 -12.57 9.77 -3.33
N ARG A 71 -11.76 9.07 -2.53
CA ARG A 71 -10.33 8.91 -2.72
C ARG A 71 -9.97 7.44 -2.88
N LEU A 72 -9.11 7.17 -3.85
CA LEU A 72 -8.46 5.88 -4.00
C LEU A 72 -7.24 5.84 -3.08
N PHE A 73 -7.04 4.72 -2.40
CA PHE A 73 -5.81 4.45 -1.67
C PHE A 73 -5.20 3.19 -2.28
N LEU A 74 -3.94 3.28 -2.68
CA LEU A 74 -3.10 2.13 -2.98
C LEU A 74 -2.24 1.86 -1.77
N TRP A 75 -2.23 0.64 -1.26
CA TRP A 75 -1.27 0.23 -0.25
C TRP A 75 -0.24 -0.69 -0.87
N VAL A 76 1.03 -0.49 -0.53
CA VAL A 76 2.16 -1.31 -0.96
C VAL A 76 2.85 -1.86 0.27
N GLN A 77 3.22 -3.13 0.25
CA GLN A 77 3.85 -3.81 1.38
C GLN A 77 4.95 -4.78 0.93
N GLU A 78 6.04 -4.83 1.70
CA GLU A 78 7.11 -5.78 1.49
C GLU A 78 6.65 -7.23 1.73
N PRO A 79 7.07 -8.20 0.91
CA PRO A 79 6.80 -9.61 1.16
C PRO A 79 7.32 -10.05 2.54
N GLY A 80 6.53 -10.86 3.24
CA GLY A 80 6.89 -11.38 4.56
C GLY A 80 6.42 -10.52 5.74
N PHE A 81 5.85 -9.35 5.48
CA PHE A 81 5.20 -8.50 6.48
C PHE A 81 3.67 -8.63 6.44
N PRO A 82 2.97 -8.31 7.54
CA PRO A 82 1.50 -8.35 7.58
C PRO A 82 0.90 -7.37 6.58
N ILE A 83 -0.20 -7.78 5.94
CA ILE A 83 -1.01 -6.90 5.10
C ILE A 83 -1.59 -5.79 5.99
N PRO A 84 -1.46 -4.51 5.60
CA PRO A 84 -1.95 -3.41 6.42
C PRO A 84 -3.49 -3.43 6.54
N PRO A 85 -4.06 -3.28 7.75
CA PRO A 85 -5.50 -3.05 7.92
C PRO A 85 -5.93 -1.76 7.21
N PHE A 86 -7.18 -1.73 6.74
CA PHE A 86 -7.69 -0.62 5.93
C PHE A 86 -7.68 0.70 6.70
N GLU A 87 -8.01 0.67 7.99
CA GLU A 87 -8.00 1.83 8.88
C GLU A 87 -6.59 2.44 8.93
N LYS A 88 -5.56 1.59 9.10
CA LYS A 88 -4.15 2.01 9.15
C LYS A 88 -3.69 2.62 7.82
N VAL A 89 -4.13 2.06 6.69
CA VAL A 89 -3.83 2.63 5.36
C VAL A 89 -4.44 4.02 5.22
N ILE A 90 -5.69 4.20 5.62
CA ILE A 90 -6.41 5.48 5.51
C ILE A 90 -5.80 6.53 6.43
N GLU A 91 -5.39 6.12 7.64
CA GLU A 91 -4.80 6.99 8.66
C GLU A 91 -3.28 7.19 8.48
N GLU A 92 -2.66 6.48 7.53
CA GLU A 92 -1.21 6.50 7.26
C GLU A 92 -0.39 6.16 8.51
N GLU A 93 -0.87 5.20 9.30
CA GLU A 93 -0.29 4.79 10.57
C GLU A 93 0.57 3.53 10.44
N ALA A 94 1.54 3.41 11.37
CA ALA A 94 2.36 2.21 11.53
C ALA A 94 1.49 0.99 11.88
N LEU A 95 1.96 -0.20 11.46
CA LEU A 95 1.30 -1.47 11.76
C LEU A 95 1.58 -1.92 13.19
N VAL A 96 2.72 -1.53 13.72
CA VAL A 96 3.14 -1.80 15.08
C VAL A 96 3.62 -0.49 15.71
N ASP A 97 3.21 -0.25 16.94
CA ASP A 97 3.76 0.83 17.75
C ASP A 97 5.07 0.34 18.38
N ILE A 98 6.19 0.55 17.67
CA ILE A 98 7.51 0.13 18.14
C ILE A 98 7.85 0.83 19.47
N ASP A 99 7.47 2.09 19.67
CA ASP A 99 7.72 2.83 20.91
C ASP A 99 6.96 2.22 22.09
N SER A 100 5.72 1.76 21.88
CA SER A 100 4.98 1.01 22.89
C SER A 100 5.66 -0.32 23.21
N LEU A 101 6.09 -1.07 22.20
CA LEU A 101 6.77 -2.35 22.41
C LEU A 101 8.11 -2.18 23.13
N LEU A 102 8.88 -1.15 22.79
CA LEU A 102 10.15 -0.85 23.46
C LEU A 102 9.92 -0.46 24.92
N ARG A 103 8.92 0.37 25.20
CA ARG A 103 8.51 0.70 26.58
C ARG A 103 8.07 -0.53 27.37
N GLU A 104 7.26 -1.41 26.78
CA GLU A 104 6.82 -2.66 27.42
C GLU A 104 7.99 -3.64 27.67
N ALA A 105 8.97 -3.65 26.77
CA ALA A 105 10.20 -4.44 26.92
C ALA A 105 11.22 -3.82 27.91
N GLY A 106 10.89 -2.67 28.52
CA GLY A 106 11.74 -1.99 29.51
C GLY A 106 12.83 -1.11 28.90
N PHE A 107 12.81 -0.89 27.58
CA PHE A 107 13.64 0.11 26.92
C PHE A 107 12.91 1.45 26.98
N THR A 108 13.14 2.21 28.05
CA THR A 108 12.83 3.64 28.07
C THR A 108 13.97 4.38 27.38
N ASP A 109 13.65 5.21 26.38
CA ASP A 109 14.63 6.06 25.68
C ASP A 109 15.63 6.67 26.66
N GLY A 110 16.89 6.27 26.52
CA GLY A 110 17.99 6.88 27.24
C GLY A 110 18.27 8.26 26.64
N ALA A 111 17.84 9.30 27.37
CA ALA A 111 18.33 10.68 27.41
C ALA A 111 18.70 11.39 26.09
#